data_AF-A0A1J6HF87-F1
#
_entry.id   AF-A0A1J6HF87-F1
#
_cell.length_a   1.000
_cell.length_b   1.000
_cell.length_c   1.000
_cell.angle_alpha   90.00
_cell.angle_beta   90.00
_cell.angle_gamma   90.00
#
_symmetry.space_group_name_H-M   'P 1'
#
loop_
_entity.id
_entity.type
_entity.pdbx_description
1 polymer ?
#
loop_
_entity_poly.entity_id
_entity_poly.type
_entity_poly.pdbx_seq_one_letter_code
_entity_poly.pdbx_strand_id
1 'polypeptide(L)'
;MTKIFNASEITSQYRLVDREISGVNIGDGKVTIWFNLFHVDDPHRNDENMDYPLSIEVKQKEFSVIEGDINDLEKDFSGEILSTVVDGKKLRILADCRFYSDRSSHVIEMELDGDVSVNEMPPKDIT
;
A
#
# COMPACT_ATOMS: atom_id res chain seq x y z
N MET A 1 2.38 14.01 -8.63
CA MET A 1 1.89 13.82 -10.02
C MET A 1 1.22 12.46 -10.06
N THR A 2 -0.01 12.37 -10.55
CA THR A 2 -0.74 11.09 -10.65
C THR A 2 -0.30 10.32 -11.89
N LYS A 3 0.05 9.05 -11.72
CA LYS A 3 0.44 8.13 -12.81
C LYS A 3 -0.46 6.89 -12.75
N ILE A 4 -0.70 6.25 -13.89
CA ILE A 4 -1.46 4.99 -13.95
C ILE A 4 -0.47 3.86 -14.20
N PHE A 5 -0.56 2.80 -13.41
CA PHE A 5 0.30 1.63 -13.50
C PHE A 5 -0.50 0.34 -13.38
N ASN A 6 -0.07 -0.71 -14.09
CA ASN A 6 -0.51 -2.07 -13.81
C ASN A 6 0.31 -2.72 -12.68
N ALA A 7 -0.10 -3.90 -12.21
CA ALA A 7 0.54 -4.65 -11.14
C ALA A 7 2.06 -4.86 -11.31
N SER A 8 2.51 -5.22 -12.53
CA SER A 8 3.93 -5.43 -12.83
C SER A 8 4.70 -4.12 -12.80
N GLU A 9 4.11 -3.04 -13.31
CA GLU A 9 4.77 -1.74 -13.33
C GLU A 9 4.96 -1.20 -11.91
N ILE A 10 3.95 -1.29 -11.03
CA ILE A 10 4.05 -0.86 -9.62
C ILE A 10 5.24 -1.54 -8.94
N THR A 11 5.31 -2.87 -9.01
CA THR A 11 6.35 -3.67 -8.34
C THR A 11 7.73 -3.49 -8.97
N SER A 12 7.80 -3.06 -10.23
CA SER A 12 9.07 -2.69 -10.89
C SER A 12 9.58 -1.30 -10.51
N GLN A 13 8.66 -0.37 -10.22
CA GLN A 13 8.98 1.02 -9.90
C GLN A 13 9.19 1.24 -8.41
N TYR A 14 8.45 0.51 -7.56
CA TYR A 14 8.44 0.68 -6.12
C TYR A 14 8.72 -0.65 -5.42
N ARG A 15 9.72 -0.65 -4.53
CA ARG A 15 9.96 -1.78 -3.64
C ARG A 15 9.02 -1.67 -2.43
N LEU A 16 7.93 -2.43 -2.46
CA LEU A 16 6.91 -2.42 -1.41
C LEU A 16 7.18 -3.39 -0.25
N VAL A 17 7.95 -4.46 -0.47
CA VAL A 17 8.27 -5.44 0.60
C VAL A 17 9.11 -4.77 1.69
N ASP A 18 8.82 -5.11 2.95
CA ASP A 18 9.38 -4.51 4.16
C ASP A 18 8.97 -3.02 4.36
N ARG A 19 7.87 -2.58 3.72
CA ARG A 19 7.34 -1.22 3.87
C ARG A 19 6.05 -1.18 4.65
N GLU A 20 5.79 -0.01 5.20
CA GLU A 20 4.61 0.23 6.01
C GLU A 20 3.41 0.59 5.12
N ILE A 21 2.28 -0.06 5.36
CA ILE A 21 0.95 0.41 5.04
C ILE A 21 0.48 1.25 6.22
N SER A 22 0.36 2.56 6.00
CA SER A 22 -0.03 3.53 7.04
C SER A 22 -1.53 3.79 7.08
N GLY A 23 -2.28 3.21 6.16
CA GLY A 23 -3.73 3.20 6.22
C GLY A 23 -4.40 2.75 4.92
N VAL A 24 -5.68 2.47 5.03
CA VAL A 24 -6.58 2.18 3.91
C VAL A 24 -7.84 3.01 4.09
N ASN A 25 -8.36 3.57 2.99
CA ASN A 25 -9.67 4.22 2.97
C ASN A 25 -10.51 3.59 1.86
N ILE A 26 -11.71 3.18 2.23
CA ILE A 26 -12.71 2.59 1.34
C ILE A 26 -13.90 3.54 1.31
N GLY A 27 -14.13 4.19 0.17
CA GLY A 27 -15.15 5.22 0.07
C GLY A 27 -15.31 5.75 -1.34
N ASP A 28 -16.46 6.35 -1.65
CA ASP A 28 -16.75 7.00 -2.94
C ASP A 28 -16.49 6.11 -4.17
N GLY A 29 -16.65 4.78 -4.03
CA GLY A 29 -16.42 3.82 -5.11
C GLY A 29 -14.94 3.55 -5.42
N LYS A 30 -14.02 4.01 -4.57
CA LYS A 30 -12.57 3.79 -4.68
C LYS A 30 -11.99 3.24 -3.38
N VAL A 31 -10.81 2.66 -3.50
CA VAL A 31 -9.97 2.26 -2.38
C VAL A 31 -8.64 2.97 -2.52
N THR A 32 -8.22 3.67 -1.47
CA THR A 32 -6.91 4.33 -1.38
C THR A 32 -6.08 3.61 -0.33
N ILE A 33 -4.89 3.16 -0.68
CA ILE A 33 -3.92 2.55 0.24
C ILE A 33 -2.71 3.48 0.33
N TRP A 34 -2.28 3.79 1.54
CA TRP A 34 -1.11 4.63 1.80
C TRP A 34 0.08 3.79 2.24
N PHE A 35 1.23 4.12 1.68
CA PHE A 35 2.51 3.49 2.00
C PHE A 35 3.52 4.55 2.44
N ASN A 36 4.35 4.21 3.42
CA ASN A 36 5.55 4.97 3.74
C ASN A 36 6.74 4.24 3.10
N LEU A 37 7.32 4.82 2.05
CA LEU A 37 8.51 4.29 1.40
C LEU A 37 9.77 4.93 2.01
N PHE A 38 10.84 4.16 2.16
CA PHE A 38 12.13 4.70 2.55
C PHE A 38 12.89 5.24 1.32
N HIS A 39 13.88 6.09 1.59
CA HIS A 39 14.74 6.75 0.62
C HIS A 39 15.53 5.86 -0.36
N VAL A 40 15.70 4.57 -0.08
CA VAL A 40 16.33 3.62 -1.02
C VAL A 40 15.34 2.96 -1.98
N ASP A 41 14.04 3.21 -1.82
CA ASP A 41 12.98 2.54 -2.57
C ASP A 41 12.43 3.36 -3.73
N ASP A 42 12.77 4.65 -3.77
CA ASP A 42 12.61 5.49 -4.95
C ASP A 42 13.99 5.68 -5.59
N PRO A 43 14.31 4.99 -6.71
CA PRO A 43 15.62 5.10 -7.35
C PRO A 43 15.90 6.52 -7.90
N HIS A 44 14.92 7.42 -7.90
CA HIS A 44 15.07 8.81 -8.29
C HIS A 44 15.27 9.77 -7.11
N ARG A 45 15.07 9.33 -5.86
CA ARG A 45 15.10 10.19 -4.67
C ARG A 45 15.80 9.48 -3.51
N ASN A 46 17.06 9.83 -3.27
CA ASN A 46 17.93 9.20 -2.28
C ASN A 46 18.36 10.21 -1.20
N ASP A 47 17.50 10.47 -0.22
CA ASP A 47 17.82 11.24 0.99
C ASP A 47 17.43 10.45 2.23
N GLU A 48 18.43 10.00 3.00
CA GLU A 48 18.26 9.11 4.15
C GLU A 48 17.41 9.69 5.29
N ASN A 49 17.16 11.01 5.28
CA ASN A 49 16.39 11.71 6.31
C ASN A 49 14.92 11.94 5.92
N MET A 50 14.47 11.36 4.81
CA MET A 50 13.17 11.62 4.23
C MET A 50 12.38 10.33 4.01
N ASP A 51 11.13 10.34 4.46
CA ASP A 51 10.14 9.36 4.04
C ASP A 51 9.44 9.87 2.77
N TYR A 52 9.10 8.94 1.88
CA TYR A 52 8.41 9.23 0.63
C TYR A 52 7.03 8.59 0.64
N PRO A 53 5.99 9.31 1.09
CA PRO A 53 4.65 8.76 1.13
C PRO A 53 4.13 8.52 -0.28
N LEU A 54 3.59 7.33 -0.49
CA LEU A 54 2.93 6.91 -1.72
C LEU A 54 1.47 6.64 -1.39
N SER A 55 0.54 7.00 -2.27
CA SER A 55 -0.77 6.36 -2.28
C SER A 55 -1.05 5.68 -3.59
N ILE A 56 -1.73 4.54 -3.52
CA ILE A 56 -2.32 3.90 -4.69
C ILE A 56 -3.83 3.93 -4.55
N GLU A 57 -4.50 4.21 -5.66
CA GLU A 57 -5.95 4.22 -5.74
C GLU A 57 -6.42 3.21 -6.79
N VAL A 58 -7.42 2.42 -6.42
CA VAL A 58 -8.08 1.47 -7.31
C VAL A 58 -9.60 1.64 -7.20
N LYS A 59 -10.37 1.19 -8.19
CA LYS A 59 -11.83 1.16 -8.03
C LYS A 59 -12.19 0.13 -6.97
N GLN A 60 -13.21 0.40 -6.17
CA GLN A 60 -13.62 -0.51 -5.09
C GLN A 60 -14.02 -1.89 -5.61
N LYS A 61 -14.62 -1.98 -6.81
CA LYS A 61 -14.96 -3.26 -7.46
C LYS A 61 -13.74 -4.07 -7.93
N GLU A 62 -12.56 -3.45 -7.96
CA GLU A 62 -11.27 -3.98 -8.39
C GLU A 62 -10.37 -4.24 -7.16
N PHE A 63 -10.93 -4.17 -5.95
CA PHE A 63 -10.26 -4.46 -4.68
C PHE A 63 -10.97 -5.60 -3.96
N SER A 64 -10.20 -6.50 -3.34
CA SER A 64 -10.73 -7.53 -2.46
C SER A 64 -9.75 -7.88 -1.34
N VAL A 65 -10.30 -8.34 -0.22
CA VAL A 65 -9.53 -8.95 0.88
C VAL A 65 -9.69 -10.47 0.75
N ILE A 66 -8.57 -11.16 0.56
CA ILE A 66 -8.50 -12.61 0.36
C ILE A 66 -8.40 -13.33 1.70
N GLU A 67 -7.57 -12.80 2.61
CA GLU A 67 -7.41 -13.27 3.99
C GLU A 67 -7.50 -12.08 4.94
N GLY A 68 -8.21 -12.25 6.05
CA GLY A 68 -8.52 -11.19 7.02
C GLY A 68 -9.95 -10.65 6.89
N ASP A 69 -10.25 -9.58 7.62
CA ASP A 69 -11.54 -8.88 7.56
C ASP A 69 -11.36 -7.49 6.95
N ILE A 70 -12.16 -7.16 5.94
CA ILE A 70 -12.16 -5.82 5.32
C ILE A 70 -12.52 -4.71 6.32
N ASN A 71 -13.33 -5.03 7.34
CA ASN A 71 -13.68 -4.07 8.38
C ASN A 71 -12.48 -3.71 9.27
N ASP A 72 -11.46 -4.55 9.33
CA ASP A 72 -10.23 -4.23 10.06
C ASP A 72 -9.45 -3.12 9.36
N LEU A 73 -9.49 -3.06 8.03
CA LEU A 73 -8.80 -2.03 7.23
C LEU A 73 -9.36 -0.61 7.42
N GLU A 74 -10.57 -0.48 7.97
CA GLU A 74 -11.17 0.81 8.31
C GLU A 74 -10.77 1.30 9.72
N LYS A 75 -10.10 0.46 10.52
CA LYS A 75 -9.58 0.84 11.84
C LYS A 75 -8.26 1.60 11.71
N ASP A 76 -7.80 2.15 12.83
CA ASP A 76 -6.44 2.71 12.93
C ASP A 76 -5.42 1.58 13.13
N PHE A 77 -4.49 1.43 12.18
CA PHE A 77 -3.53 0.33 12.13
C PHE A 77 -2.22 0.74 11.43
N SER A 78 -1.17 -0.06 11.63
CA SER A 78 0.00 -0.10 10.74
C SER A 78 0.22 -1.53 10.24
N GLY A 79 0.62 -1.67 8.98
CA GLY A 79 0.88 -2.98 8.37
C GLY A 79 2.29 -3.07 7.80
N GLU A 80 3.05 -4.10 8.15
CA GLU A 80 4.33 -4.40 7.48
C GLU A 80 4.08 -5.32 6.29
N ILE A 81 4.47 -4.91 5.09
CA ILE A 81 4.31 -5.72 3.88
C ILE A 81 5.31 -6.85 3.87
N LEU A 82 4.81 -8.08 4.06
CA LEU A 82 5.61 -9.30 4.08
C LEU A 82 5.94 -9.79 2.67
N SER A 83 5.01 -9.63 1.72
CA SER A 83 5.24 -10.03 0.33
C SER A 83 4.31 -9.33 -0.64
N THR A 84 4.77 -9.23 -1.89
CA THR A 84 3.94 -8.85 -3.03
C THR A 84 4.06 -9.91 -4.13
N VAL A 85 2.93 -10.26 -4.74
CA VAL A 85 2.87 -11.25 -5.82
C VAL A 85 2.08 -10.66 -6.99
N VAL A 86 2.62 -10.77 -8.19
CA VAL A 86 1.92 -10.41 -9.42
C VAL A 86 1.42 -11.66 -10.09
N ASP A 87 0.10 -11.79 -10.21
CA ASP A 87 -0.58 -12.87 -10.94
C ASP A 87 -1.36 -12.27 -12.12
N GLY A 88 -0.73 -12.26 -13.29
CA GLY A 88 -1.27 -11.60 -14.48
C GLY A 88 -1.44 -10.10 -14.27
N LYS A 89 -2.69 -9.64 -14.14
CA LYS A 89 -3.02 -8.22 -13.89
C LYS A 89 -3.24 -7.89 -12.41
N LYS A 90 -3.18 -8.90 -11.55
CA LYS A 90 -3.50 -8.77 -10.14
C LYS A 90 -2.24 -8.53 -9.34
N LEU A 91 -2.29 -7.56 -8.44
CA LEU A 91 -1.29 -7.37 -7.40
C LEU A 91 -1.86 -7.88 -6.08
N ARG A 92 -1.20 -8.89 -5.51
CA ARG A 92 -1.47 -9.37 -4.16
C ARG A 92 -0.46 -8.79 -3.19
N ILE A 93 -0.94 -8.33 -2.05
CA ILE A 93 -0.14 -7.73 -0.98
C ILE A 93 -0.49 -8.47 0.30
N LEU A 94 0.49 -9.14 0.89
CA LEU A 94 0.37 -9.76 2.20
C LEU A 94 1.02 -8.84 3.24
N ALA A 95 0.29 -8.47 4.29
CA ALA A 95 0.80 -7.60 5.34
C ALA A 95 0.52 -8.17 6.74
N ASP A 96 1.46 -8.00 7.67
CA ASP A 96 1.24 -8.20 9.10
C ASP A 96 0.77 -6.89 9.71
N CYS A 97 -0.52 -6.82 10.06
CA CYS A 97 -1.19 -5.60 10.53
C CYS A 97 -1.34 -5.60 12.05
N ARG A 98 -0.99 -4.48 12.68
CA ARG A 98 -1.21 -4.21 14.10
C ARG A 98 -2.29 -3.16 14.27
N PHE A 99 -3.36 -3.53 14.99
CA PHE A 99 -4.51 -2.65 15.21
C PHE A 99 -4.42 -1.96 16.56
N TYR A 100 -4.46 -0.64 16.57
CA TYR A 100 -4.21 0.12 17.80
C TYR A 100 -5.40 0.12 18.77
N SER A 101 -6.62 -0.01 18.24
CA SER A 101 -7.84 0.02 19.04
C SER A 101 -7.94 -1.12 20.05
N ASP A 102 -7.49 -2.32 19.66
CA ASP A 102 -7.61 -3.55 20.46
C ASP A 102 -6.26 -4.24 20.70
N ARG A 103 -5.17 -3.68 20.18
CA ARG A 103 -3.79 -4.23 20.28
C ARG A 103 -3.67 -5.64 19.70
N SER A 104 -4.56 -5.99 18.78
CA SER A 104 -4.49 -7.25 18.04
C SER A 104 -3.48 -7.17 16.90
N SER A 105 -3.13 -8.34 16.36
CA SER A 105 -2.32 -8.43 15.14
C SER A 105 -2.88 -9.52 14.24
N HIS A 106 -3.04 -9.21 12.97
CA HIS A 106 -3.61 -10.09 11.97
C HIS A 106 -2.83 -9.97 10.67
N VAL A 107 -2.60 -11.10 10.03
CA VAL A 107 -2.12 -11.11 8.65
C VAL A 107 -3.32 -10.85 7.73
N ILE A 108 -3.17 -9.89 6.83
CA ILE A 108 -4.18 -9.55 5.82
C ILE A 108 -3.57 -9.73 4.43
N GLU A 109 -4.28 -10.43 3.57
CA GLU A 109 -3.97 -10.53 2.14
C GLU A 109 -4.98 -9.70 1.34
N MET A 110 -4.49 -8.71 0.60
CA MET A 110 -5.28 -7.87 -0.28
C MET A 110 -4.96 -8.18 -1.75
N GLU A 111 -5.97 -8.13 -2.60
CA GLU A 111 -5.83 -8.25 -4.06
C GLU A 111 -6.38 -7.01 -4.76
N LEU A 112 -5.57 -6.46 -5.67
CA LEU A 112 -5.87 -5.35 -6.55
C LEU A 112 -5.93 -5.88 -7.98
N ASP A 113 -7.10 -5.84 -8.62
CA ASP A 113 -7.33 -6.35 -9.98
C ASP A 113 -7.59 -5.21 -10.96
N GLY A 114 -6.53 -4.73 -11.62
CA GLY A 114 -6.63 -3.68 -12.62
C GLY A 114 -5.50 -2.68 -12.55
N ASP A 115 -5.67 -1.58 -13.30
CA ASP A 115 -4.74 -0.48 -13.25
C ASP A 115 -4.98 0.34 -11.97
N VAL A 116 -3.90 0.74 -11.31
CA VAL A 116 -3.95 1.60 -10.13
C VAL A 116 -3.44 2.99 -10.49
N SER A 117 -4.04 3.98 -9.86
CA SER A 117 -3.60 5.37 -9.89
C SER A 117 -2.63 5.61 -8.74
N VAL A 118 -1.37 5.88 -9.04
CA VAL A 118 -0.31 6.14 -8.08
C VAL A 118 -0.10 7.64 -7.92
N ASN A 119 -0.08 8.08 -6.66
CA ASN A 119 0.20 9.45 -6.27
C ASN A 119 1.42 9.48 -5.34
N GLU A 120 2.53 10.01 -5.87
CA GLU A 120 3.70 10.34 -5.06
C GLU A 120 3.46 11.68 -4.35
N MET A 121 3.55 11.68 -3.02
CA MET A 121 3.47 12.89 -2.20
C MET A 121 4.87 13.52 -2.02
N PRO A 122 4.95 14.81 -1.66
CA PRO A 122 6.22 15.41 -1.25
C PRO A 122 6.85 14.63 -0.09
N PRO A 123 8.19 14.53 -0.04
CA PRO A 123 8.87 13.89 1.08
C PRO A 123 8.51 14.57 2.40
N LYS A 124 8.57 13.78 3.47
CA LYS A 124 8.39 14.25 4.84
C LYS A 124 9.68 14.03 5.61
N ASP A 125 10.09 15.03 6.37
CA ASP A 125 11.24 14.93 7.27
C ASP A 125 10.98 13.84 8.31
N ILE A 126 11.97 12.96 8.51
CA ILE A 126 12.03 12.01 9.61
C ILE A 126 12.68 12.76 10.79
N THR A 127 11.90 13.57 11.52
CA THR A 127 12.36 14.31 12.72
C THR A 127 12.60 13.41 13.92
#